data_AF-A0A957S4Y7-F1
#
_entry.id   AF-A0A957S4Y7-F1
#
_cell.length_a   1.000
_cell.length_b   1.000
_cell.length_c   1.000
_cell.angle_alpha   90.00
_cell.angle_beta   90.00
_cell.angle_gamma   90.00
#
_symmetry.space_group_name_H-M   'P 1'
#
loop_
_entity.id
_entity.type
_entity.pdbx_description
1 polymer ?
#
loop_
_entity_poly.entity_id
_entity_poly.type
_entity_poly.pdbx_seq_one_letter_code
_entity_poly.pdbx_strand_id
1 'polypeptide(L)'
;LVLEIHGGPFAAYGPFFAAELQLYAAAGYVVLYCNPRGSTSYGQAFAMEIHHDYPSHDYDDLMDGVDEAIEMGFVDPERLFVTGGSGGGCLSAWIVGHTDRFAAAVVAKPVIDWISFTLTADESVYFTNYWQPAPPWEALEHYWKHSPLAYVGNVTTPTMLLTGEEDHRTPISQSEEFYQALKLRKVDAAMVRIPGAG
;
A
#
# COMPACT_ATOMS: atom_id res chain seq x y z
N LEU A 1 -0.05 -5.13 16.84
CA LEU A 1 0.82 -5.50 15.71
C LEU A 1 0.87 -4.36 14.72
N VAL A 2 2.03 -4.02 14.16
CA VAL A 2 2.15 -3.19 12.96
C VAL A 2 2.52 -4.12 11.80
N LEU A 3 1.61 -4.28 10.84
CA LEU A 3 1.92 -4.85 9.54
C LEU A 3 2.62 -3.76 8.71
N GLU A 4 3.87 -4.00 8.35
CA GLU A 4 4.68 -3.10 7.56
C GLU A 4 4.98 -3.75 6.20
N ILE A 5 4.64 -3.03 5.12
CA ILE A 5 4.59 -3.55 3.75
C ILE A 5 5.61 -2.82 2.88
N HIS A 6 6.51 -3.56 2.23
CA HIS A 6 7.55 -2.97 1.40
C HIS A 6 7.00 -2.28 0.16
N GLY A 7 7.74 -1.28 -0.31
CA GLY A 7 7.56 -0.70 -1.65
C GLY A 7 7.97 -1.68 -2.75
N GLY A 8 7.72 -1.31 -4.01
CA GLY A 8 7.93 -2.19 -5.16
C GLY A 8 6.75 -2.07 -6.13
N PRO A 9 6.06 -3.17 -6.47
CA PRO A 9 5.91 -4.36 -5.62
C PRO A 9 6.95 -5.46 -5.85
N PHE A 10 7.69 -5.40 -6.95
CA PHE A 10 8.80 -6.31 -7.25
C PHE A 10 10.08 -5.98 -6.44
N ALA A 11 10.00 -6.11 -5.12
CA ALA A 11 11.11 -5.96 -4.18
C ALA A 11 11.04 -7.06 -3.11
N ALA A 12 11.84 -6.95 -2.04
CA ALA A 12 11.73 -7.86 -0.91
C ALA A 12 12.35 -7.24 0.35
N TYR A 13 11.77 -7.54 1.50
CA TYR A 13 12.48 -7.55 2.76
C TYR A 13 13.57 -8.63 2.79
N GLY A 14 14.58 -8.38 3.60
CA GLY A 14 15.70 -9.27 3.84
C GLY A 14 16.42 -8.94 5.15
N PRO A 15 17.58 -9.54 5.41
CA PRO A 15 18.34 -9.35 6.64
C PRO A 15 19.11 -8.01 6.63
N PHE A 16 18.41 -6.91 6.37
CA PHE A 16 18.97 -5.56 6.31
C PHE A 16 18.42 -4.71 7.46
N PHE A 17 19.19 -3.71 7.87
CA PHE A 17 18.75 -2.79 8.90
C PHE A 17 17.70 -1.81 8.33
N ALA A 18 16.55 -1.72 9.00
CA ALA A 18 15.52 -0.73 8.72
C ALA A 18 15.19 0.01 10.02
N ALA A 19 15.46 1.31 10.05
CA ALA A 19 15.30 2.13 11.25
C ALA A 19 13.83 2.14 11.73
N GLU A 20 12.87 2.22 10.81
CA GLU A 20 11.44 2.28 11.11
C GLU A 20 10.96 1.02 11.86
N LEU A 21 11.34 -0.18 11.39
CA LEU A 21 11.01 -1.44 12.06
C LEU A 21 11.57 -1.49 13.48
N GLN A 22 12.81 -1.01 13.67
CA GLN A 22 13.43 -0.96 15.00
C GLN A 22 12.76 0.08 15.91
N LEU A 23 12.33 1.22 15.36
CA LEU A 23 11.62 2.25 16.11
C LEU A 23 10.23 1.78 16.56
N TYR A 24 9.49 1.07 15.71
CA TYR A 24 8.22 0.46 16.10
C TYR A 24 8.41 -0.58 17.21
N ALA A 25 9.41 -1.47 17.06
CA ALA A 25 9.72 -2.45 18.09
C ALA A 25 10.14 -1.81 19.42
N ALA A 26 10.99 -0.77 19.37
CA ALA A 26 11.41 -0.01 20.55
C ALA A 26 10.25 0.74 21.22
N ALA A 27 9.22 1.13 20.46
CA ALA A 27 8.00 1.72 20.97
C ALA A 27 7.01 0.68 21.54
N GLY A 28 7.37 -0.61 21.56
CA GLY A 28 6.58 -1.69 22.16
C GLY A 28 5.59 -2.36 21.21
N TYR A 29 5.69 -2.13 19.90
CA TYR A 29 4.89 -2.82 18.91
C TYR A 29 5.55 -4.14 18.50
N VAL A 30 4.73 -5.18 18.30
CA VAL A 30 5.12 -6.31 17.45
C VAL A 30 5.09 -5.82 16.00
N VAL A 31 6.17 -6.06 15.26
CA VAL A 31 6.30 -5.66 13.85
C VAL A 31 6.28 -6.91 12.98
N LEU A 32 5.30 -7.01 12.09
CA LEU A 32 5.21 -8.05 11.08
C LEU A 32 5.58 -7.42 9.74
N TYR A 33 6.57 -8.02 9.08
CA TYR A 33 6.92 -7.72 7.70
C TYR A 33 7.21 -9.05 7.01
N CYS A 34 6.64 -9.24 5.83
CA CYS A 34 6.79 -10.45 5.03
C CYS A 34 6.99 -10.08 3.57
N ASN A 35 7.22 -11.10 2.75
CA ASN A 35 7.43 -10.98 1.32
C ASN A 35 6.27 -11.70 0.61
N PRO A 36 5.13 -11.01 0.35
CA PRO A 36 3.98 -11.61 -0.33
C PRO A 36 4.29 -11.92 -1.81
N ARG A 37 3.43 -12.68 -2.50
CA ARG A 37 3.47 -12.86 -3.96
C ARG A 37 3.72 -11.53 -4.66
N GLY A 38 4.58 -11.54 -5.67
CA GLY A 38 5.18 -10.32 -6.22
C GLY A 38 6.60 -10.03 -5.74
N SER A 39 6.98 -10.51 -4.55
CA SER A 39 8.32 -10.30 -4.02
C SER A 39 9.40 -11.01 -4.84
N THR A 40 10.60 -10.42 -4.92
CA THR A 40 11.69 -10.92 -5.80
C THR A 40 12.60 -11.96 -5.14
N SER A 41 12.41 -12.27 -3.85
CA SER A 41 13.27 -13.17 -3.07
C SER A 41 12.97 -14.66 -3.25
N TYR A 42 11.87 -15.04 -3.91
CA TYR A 42 11.44 -16.44 -4.12
C TYR A 42 11.46 -16.90 -5.58
N GLY A 43 12.12 -16.15 -6.46
CA GLY A 43 12.28 -16.47 -7.88
C GLY A 43 11.19 -15.86 -8.77
N GLN A 44 11.44 -15.90 -10.08
CA GLN A 44 10.63 -15.17 -11.06
C GLN A 44 9.17 -15.63 -11.09
N ALA A 45 8.90 -16.93 -10.96
CA ALA A 45 7.52 -17.43 -10.97
C ALA A 45 6.68 -16.79 -9.86
N PHE A 46 7.21 -16.76 -8.63
CA PHE A 46 6.56 -16.14 -7.49
C PHE A 46 6.39 -14.62 -7.65
N ALA A 47 7.40 -13.94 -8.22
CA ALA A 47 7.30 -12.51 -8.51
C ALA A 47 6.20 -12.23 -9.56
N MET A 48 6.08 -13.05 -10.60
CA MET A 48 5.13 -12.82 -11.70
C MET A 48 3.67 -13.13 -11.37
N GLU A 49 3.36 -13.68 -10.19
CA GLU A 49 1.98 -13.96 -9.76
C GLU A 49 1.08 -12.71 -9.71
N ILE A 50 1.65 -11.51 -9.57
CA ILE A 50 0.91 -10.23 -9.54
C ILE A 50 1.05 -9.42 -10.84
N HIS A 51 1.66 -9.98 -11.87
CA HIS A 51 1.92 -9.24 -13.10
C HIS A 51 0.61 -8.89 -13.82
N HIS A 52 0.35 -7.59 -13.98
CA HIS A 52 -0.93 -7.05 -14.44
C HIS A 52 -2.12 -7.42 -13.54
N ASP A 53 -1.88 -7.69 -12.26
CA ASP A 53 -2.93 -8.03 -11.29
C ASP A 53 -2.47 -7.53 -9.92
N TYR A 54 -2.09 -6.26 -9.81
CA TYR A 54 -1.62 -5.67 -8.54
C TYR A 54 -2.47 -4.45 -8.19
N PRO A 55 -3.00 -4.33 -6.96
CA PRO A 55 -3.04 -5.34 -5.89
C PRO A 55 -3.98 -6.53 -6.19
N SER A 56 -3.65 -7.73 -5.74
CA SER A 56 -4.49 -8.94 -5.86
C SER A 56 -4.27 -9.89 -4.68
N HIS A 57 -3.70 -11.06 -4.93
CA HIS A 57 -3.47 -12.14 -3.97
C HIS A 57 -2.31 -11.88 -3.00
N ASP A 58 -1.50 -10.87 -3.26
CA ASP A 58 -0.56 -10.31 -2.29
C ASP A 58 -1.27 -9.73 -1.07
N TYR A 59 -2.51 -9.24 -1.21
CA TYR A 59 -3.39 -8.95 -0.07
C TYR A 59 -3.67 -10.19 0.78
N ASP A 60 -4.00 -11.32 0.14
CA ASP A 60 -4.32 -12.56 0.86
C ASP A 60 -3.09 -13.03 1.66
N ASP A 61 -1.91 -13.02 1.06
CA ASP A 61 -0.65 -13.39 1.73
C ASP A 61 -0.34 -12.51 2.94
N LEU A 62 -0.66 -11.21 2.85
CA LEU A 62 -0.49 -10.27 3.95
C LEU A 62 -1.49 -10.53 5.09
N MET A 63 -2.75 -10.85 4.76
CA MET A 63 -3.75 -11.20 5.78
C MET A 63 -3.44 -12.53 6.46
N ASP A 64 -3.00 -13.54 5.70
CA ASP A 64 -2.53 -14.82 6.23
C ASP A 64 -1.36 -14.62 7.21
N GLY A 65 -0.42 -13.74 6.88
CA GLY A 65 0.67 -13.38 7.79
C GLY A 65 0.21 -12.73 9.09
N VAL A 66 -0.81 -11.86 9.02
CA VAL A 66 -1.40 -11.24 10.22
C VAL A 66 -2.14 -12.27 11.08
N ASP A 67 -2.88 -13.17 10.45
CA ASP A 67 -3.63 -14.23 11.13
C ASP A 67 -2.69 -15.19 11.85
N GLU A 68 -1.63 -15.65 11.18
CA GLU A 68 -0.58 -16.48 11.79
C GLU A 68 0.05 -15.75 13.00
N ALA A 69 0.38 -14.46 12.88
CA ALA A 69 0.95 -13.69 13.99
C ALA A 69 -0.01 -13.57 15.20
N ILE A 70 -1.33 -13.54 14.96
CA ILE A 70 -2.35 -13.58 16.01
C ILE A 70 -2.39 -14.96 16.67
N GLU A 71 -2.37 -16.04 15.88
CA GLU A 71 -2.41 -17.41 16.38
C GLU A 71 -1.21 -17.76 17.28
N MET A 72 -0.06 -17.12 17.07
CA MET A 72 1.10 -17.28 17.97
C MET A 72 0.88 -16.75 19.40
N GLY A 73 -0.22 -16.02 19.66
CA GLY A 73 -0.69 -15.69 21.01
C GLY A 73 -0.02 -14.50 21.70
N PHE A 74 0.86 -13.76 21.00
CA PHE A 74 1.50 -12.55 21.51
C PHE A 74 1.02 -11.25 20.83
N VAL A 75 0.04 -11.34 19.94
CA VAL A 75 -0.59 -10.19 19.26
C VAL A 75 -2.01 -10.00 19.78
N ASP A 76 -2.35 -8.76 20.09
CA ASP A 76 -3.71 -8.32 20.39
C ASP A 76 -4.48 -8.06 19.08
N PRO A 77 -5.56 -8.82 18.78
CA PRO A 77 -6.33 -8.67 17.55
C PRO A 77 -7.15 -7.38 17.47
N GLU A 78 -7.35 -6.66 18.59
CA GLU A 78 -8.02 -5.35 18.59
C GLU A 78 -7.04 -4.18 18.34
N ARG A 79 -5.73 -4.46 18.33
CA ARG A 79 -4.66 -3.45 18.19
C ARG A 79 -3.75 -3.75 17.00
N LEU A 80 -4.38 -3.88 15.84
CA LEU A 80 -3.72 -4.06 14.54
C LEU A 80 -3.55 -2.72 13.82
N PHE A 81 -2.38 -2.49 13.25
CA PHE A 81 -2.04 -1.29 12.48
C PHE A 81 -1.39 -1.71 11.17
N VAL A 82 -1.63 -0.98 10.09
CA VAL A 82 -1.02 -1.23 8.78
C VAL A 82 -0.28 -0.01 8.27
N THR A 83 0.89 -0.22 7.69
CA THR A 83 1.63 0.83 7.00
C THR A 83 2.50 0.29 5.88
N GLY A 84 2.83 1.15 4.93
CA GLY A 84 3.74 0.86 3.84
C GLY A 84 3.95 2.09 2.97
N GLY A 85 5.07 2.09 2.25
CA GLY A 85 5.46 3.15 1.33
C GLY A 85 5.37 2.71 -0.13
N SER A 86 4.98 3.61 -1.05
CA SER A 86 4.94 3.32 -2.49
C SER A 86 4.01 2.14 -2.81
N GLY A 87 4.52 1.03 -3.34
CA GLY A 87 3.79 -0.23 -3.47
C GLY A 87 3.06 -0.62 -2.17
N GLY A 88 3.78 -0.67 -1.05
CA GLY A 88 3.19 -0.96 0.26
C GLY A 88 2.17 0.09 0.72
N GLY A 89 2.27 1.32 0.24
CA GLY A 89 1.25 2.36 0.44
C GLY A 89 -0.03 2.05 -0.33
N CYS A 90 0.10 1.62 -1.60
CA CYS A 90 -1.02 1.10 -2.40
C CYS A 90 -1.72 -0.06 -1.69
N LEU A 91 -0.96 -1.04 -1.19
CA LEU A 91 -1.50 -2.18 -0.44
C LEU A 91 -2.12 -1.78 0.92
N SER A 92 -1.53 -0.81 1.62
CA SER A 92 -2.12 -0.29 2.86
C SER A 92 -3.47 0.38 2.61
N ALA A 93 -3.59 1.17 1.53
CA ALA A 93 -4.85 1.77 1.11
C ALA A 93 -5.86 0.71 0.61
N TRP A 94 -5.39 -0.32 -0.09
CA TRP A 94 -6.19 -1.46 -0.51
C TRP A 94 -6.78 -2.20 0.69
N ILE A 95 -5.95 -2.55 1.68
CA ILE A 95 -6.35 -3.28 2.89
C ILE A 95 -7.50 -2.58 3.61
N VAL A 96 -7.39 -1.28 3.88
CA VAL A 96 -8.45 -0.55 4.59
C VAL A 96 -9.75 -0.40 3.79
N GLY A 97 -9.71 -0.62 2.47
CA GLY A 97 -10.89 -0.70 1.61
C GLY A 97 -11.56 -2.08 1.57
N HIS A 98 -10.91 -3.11 2.14
CA HIS A 98 -11.33 -4.52 2.05
C HIS A 98 -11.52 -5.21 3.41
N THR A 99 -11.10 -4.58 4.50
CA THR A 99 -11.33 -5.07 5.86
C THR A 99 -11.35 -3.92 6.88
N ASP A 100 -12.03 -4.13 8.01
CA ASP A 100 -12.16 -3.19 9.14
C ASP A 100 -11.34 -3.62 10.37
N ARG A 101 -10.54 -4.69 10.27
CA ARG A 101 -9.76 -5.25 11.39
C ARG A 101 -8.60 -4.36 11.87
N PHE A 102 -8.18 -3.38 11.08
CA PHE A 102 -7.08 -2.48 11.43
C PHE A 102 -7.61 -1.24 12.17
N ALA A 103 -7.05 -0.99 13.34
CA ALA A 103 -7.41 0.13 14.22
C ALA A 103 -6.94 1.49 13.68
N ALA A 104 -5.84 1.53 12.93
CA ALA A 104 -5.41 2.69 12.15
C ALA A 104 -4.46 2.29 11.02
N ALA A 105 -4.34 3.16 10.02
CA ALA A 105 -3.43 2.99 8.89
C ALA A 105 -2.55 4.23 8.64
N VAL A 106 -1.31 4.00 8.22
CA VAL A 106 -0.43 5.04 7.65
C VAL A 106 -0.07 4.65 6.23
N VAL A 107 -0.60 5.39 5.27
CA VAL A 107 -0.41 5.18 3.84
C VAL A 107 0.62 6.20 3.34
N ALA A 108 1.86 5.76 3.12
CA ALA A 108 2.94 6.65 2.72
C ALA A 108 3.17 6.61 1.21
N LYS A 109 3.23 7.79 0.56
CA LYS A 109 3.51 7.98 -0.87
C LYS A 109 2.86 6.91 -1.77
N PRO A 110 1.52 6.73 -1.71
CA PRO A 110 0.83 5.61 -2.33
C PRO A 110 0.58 5.79 -3.83
N VAL A 111 0.22 4.68 -4.48
CA VAL A 111 -0.59 4.66 -5.70
C VAL A 111 -2.05 4.39 -5.30
N ILE A 112 -2.98 5.23 -5.75
CA ILE A 112 -4.39 5.27 -5.33
C ILE A 112 -5.34 5.14 -6.53
N ASP A 113 -5.02 5.81 -7.64
CA ASP A 113 -5.69 5.68 -8.91
C ASP A 113 -4.66 5.35 -10.00
N TRP A 114 -4.68 4.11 -10.48
CA TRP A 114 -3.77 3.65 -11.54
C TRP A 114 -3.94 4.43 -12.84
N ILE A 115 -5.12 4.98 -13.11
CA ILE A 115 -5.37 5.77 -14.32
C ILE A 115 -4.56 7.06 -14.24
N SER A 116 -4.74 7.84 -13.18
CA SER A 116 -4.03 9.11 -13.02
C SER A 116 -2.54 8.88 -12.76
N PHE A 117 -2.16 7.84 -12.02
CA PHE A 117 -0.76 7.48 -11.75
C PHE A 117 0.03 7.25 -13.03
N THR A 118 -0.46 6.38 -13.93
CA THR A 118 0.27 6.06 -15.18
C THR A 118 0.44 7.26 -16.11
N LEU A 119 -0.36 8.32 -15.93
CA LEU A 119 -0.32 9.54 -16.73
C LEU A 119 0.41 10.71 -16.05
N THR A 120 0.82 10.57 -14.79
CA THR A 120 1.43 11.66 -14.01
C THR A 120 2.78 11.30 -13.41
N ALA A 121 3.07 10.01 -13.21
CA ALA A 121 4.37 9.56 -12.70
C ALA A 121 5.51 9.79 -13.70
N ASP A 122 6.72 10.03 -13.18
CA ASP A 122 7.96 10.29 -13.92
C ASP A 122 8.33 9.22 -14.95
N GLU A 123 7.92 7.98 -14.72
CA GLU A 123 8.16 6.83 -15.61
C GLU A 123 6.87 6.34 -16.31
N SER A 124 6.02 7.26 -16.80
CA SER A 124 4.72 6.95 -17.43
C SER A 124 4.78 5.84 -18.48
N VAL A 125 5.78 5.86 -19.37
CA VAL A 125 5.96 4.86 -20.45
C VAL A 125 6.29 3.48 -19.88
N TYR A 126 7.04 3.43 -18.79
CA TYR A 126 7.39 2.16 -18.15
C TYR A 126 6.16 1.55 -17.48
N PHE A 127 5.47 2.31 -16.63
CA PHE A 127 4.30 1.78 -15.92
C PHE A 127 3.18 1.35 -16.87
N THR A 128 2.89 2.15 -17.89
CA THR A 128 1.84 1.84 -18.88
C THR A 128 2.14 0.56 -19.69
N ASN A 129 3.40 0.30 -20.02
CA ASN A 129 3.76 -0.82 -20.90
C ASN A 129 4.16 -2.10 -20.17
N TYR A 130 4.63 -2.02 -18.92
CA TYR A 130 5.18 -3.17 -18.20
C TYR A 130 4.37 -3.58 -16.97
N TRP A 131 3.55 -2.68 -16.41
CA TRP A 131 2.75 -2.99 -15.21
C TRP A 131 1.27 -3.10 -15.51
N GLN A 132 0.85 -2.68 -16.71
CA GLN A 132 -0.54 -2.65 -17.13
C GLN A 132 -0.72 -3.43 -18.43
N PRO A 133 -1.89 -4.05 -18.64
CA PRO A 133 -2.13 -4.91 -19.81
C PRO A 133 -2.29 -4.11 -21.12
N ALA A 134 -2.67 -2.83 -21.02
CA ALA A 134 -2.85 -1.90 -22.14
C ALA A 134 -2.90 -0.46 -21.61
N PRO A 135 -2.90 0.57 -22.47
CA PRO A 135 -3.14 1.96 -22.05
C PRO A 135 -4.50 2.17 -21.34
N PRO A 136 -4.65 3.20 -20.48
CA PRO A 136 -5.85 3.38 -19.65
C PRO A 136 -7.17 3.52 -20.42
N TRP A 137 -7.16 4.12 -21.61
CA TRP A 137 -8.36 4.26 -22.45
C TRP A 137 -8.78 2.98 -23.18
N GLU A 138 -7.93 1.94 -23.17
CA GLU A 138 -8.20 0.62 -23.76
C GLU A 138 -8.58 -0.42 -22.70
N ALA A 139 -8.15 -0.23 -21.45
CA ALA A 139 -8.39 -1.15 -20.35
C ALA A 139 -8.96 -0.48 -19.09
N LEU A 140 -9.82 0.53 -19.23
CA LEU A 140 -10.32 1.37 -18.13
C LEU A 140 -10.82 0.56 -16.92
N GLU A 141 -11.61 -0.49 -17.15
CA GLU A 141 -12.16 -1.34 -16.09
C GLU A 141 -11.05 -2.07 -15.31
N HIS A 142 -9.98 -2.48 -15.98
CA HIS A 142 -8.83 -3.11 -15.36
C HIS A 142 -8.14 -2.16 -14.37
N TYR A 143 -7.85 -0.94 -14.82
CA TYR A 143 -7.21 0.07 -13.98
C TYR A 143 -8.07 0.41 -12.77
N TRP A 144 -9.36 0.69 -12.99
CA TRP A 144 -10.27 1.06 -11.91
C TRP A 144 -10.46 -0.07 -10.89
N LYS A 145 -10.56 -1.32 -11.34
CA LYS A 145 -10.65 -2.49 -10.45
C LYS A 145 -9.43 -2.61 -9.53
N HIS A 146 -8.24 -2.16 -9.94
CA HIS A 146 -7.03 -2.26 -9.13
C HIS A 146 -6.72 -0.98 -8.34
N SER A 147 -7.48 0.10 -8.56
CA SER A 147 -7.30 1.37 -7.86
C SER A 147 -7.88 1.29 -6.45
N PRO A 148 -7.10 1.50 -5.37
CA PRO A 148 -7.64 1.64 -4.02
C PRO A 148 -8.79 2.65 -3.91
N LEU A 149 -8.79 3.70 -4.74
CA LEU A 149 -9.85 4.69 -4.79
C LEU A 149 -11.23 4.09 -5.11
N ALA A 150 -11.30 3.03 -5.92
CA ALA A 150 -12.56 2.36 -6.25
C ALA A 150 -13.26 1.75 -5.03
N TYR A 151 -12.48 1.41 -3.99
CA TYR A 151 -12.93 0.77 -2.77
C TYR A 151 -12.99 1.72 -1.57
N VAL A 152 -12.68 3.00 -1.78
CA VAL A 152 -12.70 4.01 -0.70
C VAL A 152 -14.08 4.14 -0.05
N GLY A 153 -15.15 3.70 -0.72
CA GLY A 153 -16.52 3.62 -0.20
C GLY A 153 -16.72 2.63 0.96
N ASN A 154 -15.77 1.73 1.19
CA ASN A 154 -15.81 0.74 2.27
C ASN A 154 -15.00 1.16 3.50
N VAL A 155 -14.06 2.10 3.33
CA VAL A 155 -13.10 2.46 4.38
C VAL A 155 -13.80 3.01 5.62
N THR A 156 -13.43 2.48 6.78
CA THR A 156 -13.83 2.94 8.12
C THR A 156 -12.62 3.23 9.02
N THR A 157 -11.47 2.61 8.74
CA THR A 157 -10.22 2.75 9.50
C THR A 157 -9.67 4.19 9.46
N PRO A 158 -9.36 4.81 10.62
CA PRO A 158 -8.62 6.06 10.69
C PRO A 158 -7.32 5.98 9.90
N THR A 159 -7.09 6.92 8.98
CA THR A 159 -6.00 6.81 8.00
C THR A 159 -5.21 8.11 7.89
N MET A 160 -3.89 8.04 8.08
CA MET A 160 -2.96 9.14 7.80
C MET A 160 -2.27 8.91 6.45
N LEU A 161 -2.21 9.95 5.62
CA LEU A 161 -1.42 10.01 4.40
C LEU A 161 -0.10 10.75 4.67
N LEU A 162 1.02 10.29 4.08
CA LEU A 162 2.33 10.92 4.22
C LEU A 162 3.06 10.96 2.87
N THR A 163 3.28 12.14 2.29
CA THR A 163 3.86 12.26 0.93
C THR A 163 4.71 13.53 0.78
N GLY A 164 5.81 13.41 0.04
CA GLY A 164 6.65 14.54 -0.37
C GLY A 164 5.96 15.38 -1.45
N GLU A 165 6.08 16.71 -1.39
CA GLU A 165 5.46 17.59 -2.39
C GLU A 165 6.15 17.53 -3.76
N GLU A 166 7.39 17.07 -3.81
CA GLU A 166 8.21 16.91 -5.02
C GLU A 166 8.34 15.44 -5.44
N ASP A 167 7.49 14.56 -4.91
CA ASP A 167 7.48 13.14 -5.30
C ASP A 167 6.92 13.03 -6.72
N HIS A 168 7.81 12.77 -7.68
CA HIS A 168 7.44 12.55 -9.07
C HIS A 168 7.21 11.06 -9.39
N ARG A 169 7.59 10.15 -8.50
CA ARG A 169 7.40 8.71 -8.67
C ARG A 169 5.97 8.31 -8.34
N THR A 170 5.47 8.77 -7.20
CA THR A 170 4.11 8.63 -6.73
C THR A 170 3.54 10.03 -6.49
N PRO A 171 3.09 10.72 -7.56
CA PRO A 171 2.66 12.11 -7.49
C PRO A 171 1.71 12.39 -6.34
N ILE A 172 1.92 13.52 -5.65
CA ILE A 172 1.14 13.88 -4.44
C ILE A 172 -0.37 13.88 -4.67
N SER A 173 -0.82 14.08 -5.91
CA SER A 173 -2.23 13.98 -6.30
C SER A 173 -2.86 12.64 -5.90
N GLN A 174 -2.10 11.53 -5.90
CA GLN A 174 -2.57 10.23 -5.41
C GLN A 174 -3.02 10.31 -3.94
N SER A 175 -2.22 10.98 -3.11
CA SER A 175 -2.53 11.17 -1.69
C SER A 175 -3.67 12.16 -1.49
N GLU A 176 -3.73 13.21 -2.31
CA GLU A 176 -4.81 14.20 -2.27
C GLU A 176 -6.16 13.56 -2.63
N GLU A 177 -6.21 12.72 -3.67
CA GLU A 177 -7.40 11.97 -4.07
C GLU A 177 -7.95 11.12 -2.91
N PHE A 178 -7.09 10.30 -2.30
CA PHE A 178 -7.53 9.44 -1.19
C PHE A 178 -7.94 10.24 0.04
N TYR A 179 -7.14 11.24 0.43
CA TYR A 179 -7.46 12.10 1.58
C TYR A 179 -8.83 12.78 1.42
N GLN A 180 -9.09 13.40 0.27
CA GLN A 180 -10.37 14.06 0.02
C GLN A 180 -11.52 13.06 0.01
N ALA A 181 -11.34 11.88 -0.59
CA ALA A 181 -12.33 10.82 -0.56
C ALA A 181 -12.65 10.36 0.88
N LEU A 182 -11.64 10.16 1.73
CA LEU A 182 -11.83 9.85 3.15
C LEU A 182 -12.56 10.96 3.90
N LYS A 183 -12.25 12.24 3.64
CA LYS A 183 -12.98 13.37 4.23
C LYS A 183 -14.46 13.37 3.82
N LEU A 184 -14.76 13.09 2.54
CA LEU A 184 -16.14 12.98 2.05
C LEU A 184 -16.88 11.80 2.71
N ARG A 185 -16.18 10.69 2.97
CA ARG A 185 -16.67 9.54 3.75
C ARG A 185 -16.79 9.81 5.24
N LYS A 186 -16.30 10.95 5.73
CA LYS A 186 -16.24 11.33 7.15
C LYS A 186 -15.40 10.35 7.99
N VAL A 187 -14.40 9.72 7.37
CA VAL A 187 -13.38 8.94 8.07
C VAL A 187 -12.41 9.90 8.75
N ASP A 188 -11.92 9.53 9.94
CA ASP A 188 -10.85 10.30 10.58
C ASP A 188 -9.58 10.17 9.75
N ALA A 189 -9.10 11.31 9.27
CA ALA A 189 -8.01 11.34 8.31
C ALA A 189 -7.16 12.59 8.46
N ALA A 190 -5.85 12.38 8.31
CA ALA A 190 -4.83 13.41 8.27
C ALA A 190 -3.98 13.25 7.01
N MET A 191 -3.44 14.34 6.48
CA MET A 191 -2.49 14.32 5.38
C MET A 191 -1.28 15.16 5.77
N VAL A 192 -0.12 14.51 5.85
CA VAL A 192 1.16 15.14 6.09
C VAL A 192 1.85 15.34 4.75
N ARG A 193 2.02 16.60 4.37
CA ARG A 193 2.77 17.03 3.19
C ARG A 193 4.17 17.43 3.64
N ILE A 194 5.21 16.94 2.96
CA ILE A 194 6.60 17.26 3.29
C ILE A 194 7.17 18.16 2.18
N PRO A 195 7.30 19.48 2.41
CA PRO A 195 7.85 20.40 1.42
C PRO A 195 9.30 20.07 1.08
N GLY A 196 9.65 20.12 -0.21
CA GLY A 196 11.00 19.87 -0.71
C GLY A 196 11.48 18.41 -0.62
N ALA A 197 10.60 17.48 -0.23
CA ALA A 197 10.89 16.05 -0.28
C ALA A 197 10.20 15.42 -1.49
N GLY A 198 10.87 14.44 -2.09
CA GLY A 198 10.32 13.54 -3.09
C GLY A 198 10.07 12.13 -2.59
#